data_AF-A0A4R1R9G4-F1
#
_entry.id   AF-A0A4R1R9G4-F1
#
_cell.length_a   1.000
_cell.length_b   1.000
_cell.length_c   1.000
_cell.angle_alpha   90.00
_cell.angle_beta   90.00
_cell.angle_gamma   90.00
#
_symmetry.space_group_name_H-M   'P 1'
#
loop_
_entity.id
_entity.type
_entity.pdbx_description
1 polymer ?
#
loop_
_entity_poly.entity_id
_entity_poly.type
_entity_poly.pdbx_seq_one_letter_code
_entity_poly.pdbx_strand_id
1 'polypeptide(L)'
;MLLTMIINRWKLVVLILAIFLSVFGFIFLKISTGKKSTHFTSADYDRAKIHPQARSWSKYREIGKEFAHFIDFPANSNTNEANEKVPQIVDDGEISINKAIELQISEVRRMFSTENLIKRADFEKEISEFEEKLKHEIDIKFQDTLQRLTDSLNLDIQQKKSLFAKNLAEYRRGLLGEQQVNLSSLQLKLYIIDLSNDLAEKNRLRDQTLLLISQIRQDMEIKYVAEEQKLRAQLDRDLKQLRKQFDDNLNTFKDEQEQYYREQVNALKKRLEDEYLEWYVQREGEVQKAIKLREVPTFDYSF
;
A
#
# COMPACT_ATOMS: atom_id res chain seq x y z
N MET A 1 21.87 66.11 18.89
CA MET A 1 22.35 65.28 17.76
C MET A 1 22.49 63.79 18.09
N LEU A 2 22.89 63.41 19.31
CA LEU A 2 22.92 62.00 19.76
C LEU A 2 21.52 61.37 19.94
N LEU A 3 20.52 62.13 20.40
CA LEU A 3 19.15 61.62 20.61
C LEU A 3 18.44 61.22 19.31
N THR A 4 18.63 61.98 18.24
CA THR A 4 18.07 61.69 16.90
C THR A 4 18.64 60.41 16.28
N MET A 5 19.88 60.04 16.66
CA MET A 5 20.54 58.84 16.16
C MET A 5 20.06 57.57 16.86
N ILE A 6 19.71 57.66 18.15
CA ILE A 6 19.15 56.56 18.94
C ILE A 6 17.70 56.26 18.50
N ILE A 7 16.90 57.30 18.23
CA ILE A 7 15.52 57.14 17.76
C ILE A 7 15.46 56.43 16.40
N ASN A 8 16.40 56.70 15.49
CA ASN A 8 16.44 56.03 14.19
C ASN A 8 16.83 54.54 14.28
N ARG A 9 17.69 54.17 15.23
CA ARG A 9 18.04 52.75 15.45
C ARG A 9 16.87 51.96 16.02
N TRP A 10 16.09 52.56 16.91
CA TRP A 10 14.91 51.89 17.48
C TRP A 10 13.81 51.67 16.44
N LYS A 11 13.57 52.67 15.55
CA LYS A 11 12.66 52.52 14.41
C LYS A 11 13.09 51.42 13.44
N LEU A 12 14.40 51.29 13.18
CA LEU A 12 14.94 50.24 12.31
C LEU A 12 14.72 48.84 12.90
N VAL A 13 14.94 48.67 14.21
CA VAL A 13 14.70 47.39 14.90
C VAL A 13 13.22 47.03 14.89
N VAL A 14 12.32 47.99 15.15
CA VAL A 14 10.86 47.75 15.08
C VAL A 14 10.42 47.39 13.66
N LEU A 15 10.99 48.03 12.63
CA LEU A 15 10.69 47.71 11.23
C LEU A 15 11.16 46.28 10.86
N ILE A 16 12.37 45.89 11.28
CA ILE A 16 12.89 44.54 11.04
C ILE A 16 12.03 43.50 11.74
N LEU A 17 11.60 43.76 12.98
CA LEU A 17 10.75 42.85 13.74
C LEU A 17 9.35 42.70 13.12
N ALA A 18 8.77 43.79 12.61
CA ALA A 18 7.49 43.78 11.93
C ALA A 18 7.55 43.00 10.59
N ILE A 19 8.64 43.16 9.83
CA ILE A 19 8.88 42.38 8.61
C ILE A 19 9.04 40.90 8.97
N PHE A 20 9.81 40.57 10.02
CA PHE A 20 10.02 39.19 10.45
C PHE A 20 8.72 38.51 10.89
N LEU A 21 7.88 39.22 11.67
CA LEU A 21 6.55 38.75 12.08
C LEU A 21 5.58 38.59 10.89
N SER A 22 5.65 39.47 9.90
CA SER A 22 4.80 39.34 8.69
C SER A 22 5.17 38.13 7.84
N VAL A 23 6.48 37.85 7.69
CA VAL A 23 6.97 36.69 6.92
C VAL A 23 6.68 35.39 7.68
N PHE A 24 6.87 35.37 9.00
CA PHE A 24 6.51 34.20 9.82
C PHE A 24 5.01 33.95 9.86
N GLY A 25 4.19 35.01 9.95
CA GLY A 25 2.73 34.93 9.89
C GLY A 25 2.23 34.37 8.55
N PHE A 26 2.87 34.74 7.43
CA PHE A 26 2.52 34.23 6.10
C PHE A 26 2.89 32.74 5.93
N ILE A 27 4.02 32.31 6.50
CA ILE A 27 4.44 30.89 6.48
C ILE A 27 3.52 30.04 7.37
N PHE A 28 3.13 30.54 8.56
CA PHE A 28 2.20 29.83 9.45
C PHE A 28 0.76 29.82 8.93
N LEU A 29 0.27 30.89 8.29
CA LEU A 29 -1.05 30.86 7.65
C LEU A 29 -1.11 29.83 6.51
N LYS A 30 -0.01 29.65 5.76
CA LYS A 30 0.04 28.68 4.66
C LYS A 30 0.11 27.22 5.14
N ILE A 31 0.53 26.98 6.39
CA ILE A 31 0.54 25.66 7.03
C ILE A 31 -0.79 25.39 7.78
N SER A 32 -1.54 26.43 8.18
CA SER A 32 -2.75 26.30 9.00
C SER A 32 -4.08 26.27 8.23
N THR A 33 -4.11 26.42 6.90
CA THR A 33 -5.35 26.28 6.10
C THR A 33 -5.42 24.99 5.29
N GLY A 34 -4.82 23.91 5.79
CA GLY A 34 -5.10 22.54 5.36
C GLY A 34 -6.44 22.03 5.90
N LYS A 35 -7.54 22.78 5.68
CA LYS A 35 -8.87 22.19 5.75
C LYS A 35 -8.98 21.23 4.56
N LYS A 36 -8.91 19.93 4.85
CA LYS A 36 -9.31 18.86 3.92
C LYS A 36 -10.78 19.06 3.59
N SER A 37 -11.06 19.82 2.52
CA SER A 37 -12.30 19.72 1.77
C SER A 37 -12.26 18.37 1.07
N THR A 38 -13.06 17.42 1.55
CA THR A 38 -13.42 16.19 0.84
C THR A 38 -14.25 16.56 -0.39
N HIS A 39 -13.60 17.02 -1.44
CA HIS A 39 -14.16 16.98 -2.78
C HIS A 39 -13.18 16.21 -3.66
N PHE A 40 -13.46 14.92 -3.79
CA PHE A 40 -12.91 14.04 -4.81
C PHE A 40 -13.25 14.67 -6.17
N THR A 41 -12.28 15.31 -6.82
CA THR A 41 -12.45 15.78 -8.20
C THR A 41 -12.04 14.68 -9.17
N SER A 42 -12.78 14.54 -10.27
CA SER A 42 -12.56 13.52 -11.31
C SER A 42 -11.14 13.52 -11.91
N ALA A 43 -10.36 14.60 -11.72
CA ALA A 43 -8.96 14.69 -12.11
C ALA A 43 -8.02 13.75 -11.33
N ASP A 44 -8.37 13.34 -10.11
CA ASP A 44 -7.60 12.35 -9.34
C ASP A 44 -7.87 10.91 -9.82
N TYR A 45 -8.99 10.68 -10.51
CA TYR A 45 -9.32 9.40 -11.14
C TYR A 45 -8.40 9.10 -12.34
N ASP A 46 -7.93 10.13 -13.05
CA ASP A 46 -7.09 9.96 -14.23
C ASP A 46 -5.58 9.85 -13.91
N ARG A 47 -5.13 10.27 -12.71
CA ARG A 47 -3.74 9.97 -12.25
C ARG A 47 -3.55 8.54 -11.80
N ALA A 48 -4.61 7.84 -11.38
CA ALA A 48 -4.58 6.41 -11.09
C ALA A 48 -4.41 5.53 -12.35
N LYS A 49 -4.55 6.10 -13.56
CA LYS A 49 -4.32 5.39 -14.84
C LYS A 49 -2.86 5.32 -15.29
N ILE A 50 -1.93 5.97 -14.60
CA ILE A 50 -0.52 6.02 -15.00
C ILE A 50 0.36 5.20 -14.03
N HIS A 51 0.00 3.92 -13.85
CA HIS A 51 0.98 2.87 -13.56
C HIS A 51 0.59 1.60 -14.33
N PRO A 52 1.15 1.41 -15.53
CA PRO A 52 0.98 0.19 -16.30
C PRO A 52 1.99 -0.83 -15.78
N GLN A 53 1.55 -1.71 -14.89
CA GLN A 53 1.97 -3.12 -14.82
C GLN A 53 1.10 -3.88 -13.82
N ALA A 54 -0.17 -4.05 -14.20
CA ALA A 54 -1.02 -5.14 -13.75
C ALA A 54 -0.53 -6.51 -14.29
N ARG A 55 0.74 -6.86 -14.01
CA ARG A 55 1.24 -8.23 -14.03
C ARG A 55 1.13 -8.75 -12.60
N SER A 56 0.25 -9.65 -12.21
CA SER A 56 -0.75 -10.40 -12.96
C SER A 56 -1.67 -11.07 -11.93
N TRP A 57 -2.78 -10.43 -11.56
CA TRP A 57 -3.93 -11.13 -10.97
C TRP A 57 -4.51 -12.19 -11.94
N SER A 58 -4.07 -12.18 -13.21
CA SER A 58 -4.38 -13.24 -14.17
C SER A 58 -3.90 -14.63 -13.73
N LYS A 59 -2.89 -14.74 -12.84
CA LYS A 59 -2.50 -16.03 -12.23
C LYS A 59 -3.56 -16.59 -11.28
N TYR A 60 -4.32 -15.76 -10.56
CA TYR A 60 -5.43 -16.23 -9.74
C TYR A 60 -6.66 -16.61 -10.57
N ARG A 61 -6.81 -16.00 -11.76
CA ARG A 61 -7.79 -16.43 -12.76
C ARG A 61 -7.41 -17.79 -13.37
N GLU A 62 -6.11 -18.11 -13.44
CA GLU A 62 -5.63 -19.44 -13.83
C GLU A 62 -5.78 -20.47 -12.72
N ILE A 63 -5.59 -20.13 -11.44
CA ILE A 63 -5.90 -21.05 -10.33
C ILE A 63 -7.40 -21.42 -10.34
N GLY A 64 -8.30 -20.46 -10.57
CA GLY A 64 -9.72 -20.76 -10.76
C GLY A 64 -10.04 -21.66 -11.98
N LYS A 65 -9.19 -21.66 -13.00
CA LYS A 65 -9.30 -22.53 -14.18
C LYS A 65 -8.62 -23.90 -13.98
N GLU A 66 -7.52 -23.97 -13.24
CA GLU A 66 -6.87 -25.22 -12.82
C GLU A 66 -7.76 -26.00 -11.84
N PHE A 67 -8.59 -25.32 -11.05
CA PHE A 67 -9.63 -25.97 -10.23
C PHE A 67 -10.87 -26.39 -11.03
N ALA A 68 -11.17 -25.76 -12.17
CA ALA A 68 -12.24 -26.25 -13.06
C ALA A 68 -11.93 -27.67 -13.56
N HIS A 69 -10.66 -28.02 -13.76
CA HIS A 69 -10.22 -29.37 -14.11
C HIS A 69 -10.29 -30.39 -12.97
N PHE A 70 -10.42 -29.96 -11.70
CA PHE A 70 -10.75 -30.85 -10.58
C PHE A 70 -12.27 -30.98 -10.36
N ILE A 71 -13.05 -30.07 -10.94
CA ILE A 71 -14.53 -30.08 -10.93
C ILE A 71 -15.10 -30.81 -12.17
N ASP A 72 -14.30 -30.99 -13.22
CA ASP A 72 -14.61 -31.85 -14.37
C ASP A 72 -14.38 -33.35 -14.05
N PHE A 73 -15.09 -33.88 -13.05
CA PHE A 73 -15.61 -35.24 -13.18
C PHE A 73 -16.82 -35.15 -14.09
N PRO A 74 -16.96 -36.04 -15.11
CA PRO A 74 -17.81 -35.75 -16.24
C PRO A 74 -19.25 -35.59 -15.77
N ALA A 75 -19.71 -34.34 -15.78
CA ALA A 75 -21.02 -34.02 -16.29
C ALA A 75 -21.03 -34.49 -17.75
N ASN A 76 -21.13 -35.82 -17.94
CA ASN A 76 -21.44 -36.38 -19.23
C ASN A 76 -22.85 -35.89 -19.51
N SER A 77 -22.86 -34.85 -20.32
CA SER A 77 -23.97 -34.25 -21.01
C SER A 77 -24.57 -35.29 -21.94
N ASN A 78 -25.33 -36.23 -21.36
CA ASN A 78 -26.51 -36.75 -22.03
C ASN A 78 -27.66 -35.77 -21.74
N THR A 79 -27.56 -34.58 -22.30
CA THR A 79 -28.73 -33.75 -22.58
C THR A 79 -28.78 -33.56 -24.09
N ASN A 80 -29.90 -34.03 -24.66
CA ASN A 80 -30.33 -33.97 -26.07
C ASN A 80 -29.88 -35.20 -26.87
N GLU A 81 -30.70 -36.22 -27.14
CA GLU A 81 -32.12 -36.21 -27.46
C GLU A 81 -32.85 -37.36 -26.75
N ALA A 82 -33.59 -37.05 -25.70
CA ALA A 82 -34.79 -37.81 -25.39
C ALA A 82 -35.93 -36.80 -25.43
N ASN A 83 -36.76 -36.93 -26.46
CA ASN A 83 -38.12 -36.46 -26.44
C ASN A 83 -38.86 -37.15 -25.29
N GLU A 84 -38.59 -36.79 -24.04
CA GLU A 84 -39.53 -37.03 -22.96
C GLU A 84 -40.62 -35.99 -23.14
N LYS A 85 -41.55 -36.36 -24.01
CA LYS A 85 -42.93 -35.89 -23.94
C LYS A 85 -43.28 -35.81 -22.46
N VAL A 86 -43.53 -34.59 -21.97
CA VAL A 86 -44.49 -34.39 -20.88
C VAL A 86 -45.64 -35.35 -21.21
N PRO A 87 -45.97 -36.34 -20.36
CA PRO A 87 -47.14 -37.14 -20.63
C PRO A 87 -48.30 -36.14 -20.63
N GLN A 88 -48.77 -35.81 -21.83
CA GLN A 88 -50.12 -35.31 -21.99
C GLN A 88 -50.96 -36.33 -21.25
N ILE A 89 -51.63 -35.85 -20.20
CA ILE A 89 -52.63 -36.61 -19.46
C ILE A 89 -53.73 -36.86 -20.49
N VAL A 90 -53.57 -37.95 -21.23
CA VAL A 90 -54.62 -38.54 -22.03
C VAL A 90 -55.50 -39.24 -21.01
N ASP A 91 -56.66 -38.62 -20.82
CA ASP A 91 -57.82 -39.14 -20.11
C ASP A 91 -58.15 -40.55 -20.62
N ASP A 92 -58.66 -41.40 -19.73
CA ASP A 92 -59.05 -42.81 -19.91
C ASP A 92 -57.96 -43.88 -19.82
N GLY A 93 -57.51 -44.13 -18.59
CA GLY A 93 -56.90 -45.40 -18.20
C GLY A 93 -56.50 -45.38 -16.73
N GLU A 94 -57.06 -46.27 -15.91
CA GLU A 94 -56.65 -46.46 -14.50
C GLU A 94 -55.12 -46.51 -14.40
N ILE A 95 -54.53 -45.49 -13.78
CA ILE A 95 -53.12 -45.52 -13.42
C ILE A 95 -52.98 -46.64 -12.40
N SER A 96 -52.30 -47.72 -12.77
CA SER A 96 -52.02 -48.80 -11.83
C SER A 96 -51.30 -48.24 -10.61
N ILE A 97 -51.64 -48.76 -9.43
CA ILE A 97 -51.08 -48.31 -8.14
C ILE A 97 -49.55 -48.26 -8.21
N ASN A 98 -48.94 -49.23 -8.90
CA ASN A 98 -47.49 -49.28 -9.11
C ASN A 98 -46.94 -48.07 -9.88
N LYS A 99 -47.62 -47.64 -10.96
CA LYS A 99 -47.20 -46.46 -11.75
C LYS A 99 -47.36 -45.16 -10.96
N ALA A 100 -48.37 -45.07 -10.08
CA ALA A 100 -48.54 -43.93 -9.17
C ALA A 100 -47.43 -43.89 -8.10
N ILE A 101 -47.03 -45.04 -7.55
CA ILE A 101 -45.93 -45.16 -6.58
C ILE A 101 -44.59 -44.74 -7.22
N GLU A 102 -44.30 -45.21 -8.44
CA GLU A 102 -43.09 -44.83 -9.18
C GLU A 102 -43.00 -43.32 -9.41
N LEU A 103 -44.10 -42.68 -9.81
CA LEU A 103 -44.16 -41.23 -9.97
C LEU A 103 -43.86 -40.50 -8.66
N GLN A 104 -44.44 -40.95 -7.54
CA GLN A 104 -44.16 -40.35 -6.23
C GLN A 104 -42.70 -40.52 -5.79
N ILE A 105 -42.09 -41.68 -6.03
CA ILE A 105 -40.67 -41.92 -5.74
C ILE A 105 -39.78 -41.02 -6.60
N SER A 106 -40.09 -40.89 -7.89
CA SER A 106 -39.34 -40.03 -8.82
C SER A 106 -39.39 -38.56 -8.38
N GLU A 107 -40.56 -38.10 -7.91
CA GLU A 107 -40.75 -36.74 -7.45
C GLU A 107 -39.98 -36.46 -6.15
N VAL A 108 -39.96 -37.41 -5.20
CA VAL A 108 -39.14 -37.30 -3.98
C VAL A 108 -37.65 -37.19 -4.32
N ARG A 109 -37.16 -37.99 -5.27
CA ARG A 109 -35.76 -37.89 -5.74
C ARG A 109 -35.48 -36.55 -6.43
N ARG A 110 -36.42 -36.06 -7.24
CA ARG A 110 -36.32 -34.75 -7.92
C ARG A 110 -36.27 -33.60 -6.92
N MET A 111 -37.13 -33.63 -5.89
CA MET A 111 -37.13 -32.64 -4.81
C MET A 111 -35.80 -32.64 -4.07
N PHE A 112 -35.27 -33.81 -3.69
CA PHE A 112 -33.96 -33.92 -3.05
C PHE A 112 -32.82 -33.37 -3.91
N SER A 113 -32.79 -33.71 -5.20
CA SER A 113 -31.79 -33.17 -6.13
C SER A 113 -31.88 -31.64 -6.24
N THR A 114 -33.09 -31.08 -6.25
CA THR A 114 -33.30 -29.63 -6.29
C THR A 114 -32.84 -28.97 -4.99
N GLU A 115 -33.20 -29.52 -3.84
CA GLU A 115 -32.74 -29.05 -2.53
C GLU A 115 -31.21 -29.09 -2.43
N ASN A 116 -30.58 -30.14 -2.94
CA ASN A 116 -29.13 -30.28 -2.96
C ASN A 116 -28.45 -29.17 -3.81
N LEU A 117 -29.02 -28.87 -4.99
CA LEU A 117 -28.52 -27.77 -5.83
C LEU A 117 -28.66 -26.41 -5.13
N ILE A 118 -29.80 -26.15 -4.49
CA ILE A 118 -30.03 -24.91 -3.73
C ILE A 118 -29.03 -24.82 -2.58
N LYS A 119 -28.86 -25.91 -1.82
CA LYS A 119 -27.97 -25.93 -0.67
C LYS A 119 -26.52 -25.64 -1.08
N ARG A 120 -26.04 -26.23 -2.19
CA ARG A 120 -24.71 -25.93 -2.76
C ARG A 120 -24.58 -24.47 -3.21
N ALA A 121 -25.59 -23.92 -3.86
CA ALA A 121 -25.58 -22.52 -4.28
C ALA A 121 -25.51 -21.55 -3.08
N ASP A 122 -26.22 -21.86 -1.98
CA ASP A 122 -26.14 -21.09 -0.74
C ASP A 122 -24.72 -21.13 -0.12
N PHE A 123 -24.07 -22.30 -0.14
CA PHE A 123 -22.68 -22.46 0.32
C PHE A 123 -21.69 -21.65 -0.53
N GLU A 124 -21.79 -21.70 -1.85
CA GLU A 124 -20.95 -20.92 -2.76
C GLU A 124 -21.13 -19.42 -2.54
N LYS A 125 -22.38 -18.98 -2.32
CA LYS A 125 -22.69 -17.59 -2.00
C LYS A 125 -22.05 -17.15 -0.69
N GLU A 126 -22.14 -17.95 0.37
CA GLU A 126 -21.52 -17.63 1.66
C GLU A 126 -20.00 -17.50 1.55
N ILE A 127 -19.35 -18.41 0.81
CA ILE A 127 -17.91 -18.33 0.53
C ILE A 127 -17.57 -17.05 -0.22
N SER A 128 -18.31 -16.73 -1.28
CA SER A 128 -18.06 -15.52 -2.09
C SER A 128 -18.22 -14.24 -1.27
N GLU A 129 -19.30 -14.12 -0.48
CA GLU A 129 -19.54 -12.96 0.37
C GLU A 129 -18.46 -12.80 1.45
N PHE A 130 -17.99 -13.91 2.02
CA PHE A 130 -16.89 -13.89 2.98
C PHE A 130 -15.57 -13.48 2.33
N GLU A 131 -15.23 -14.05 1.17
CA GLU A 131 -14.02 -13.69 0.45
C GLU A 131 -13.98 -12.20 0.09
N GLU A 132 -15.11 -11.63 -0.35
CA GLU A 132 -15.21 -10.20 -0.66
C GLU A 132 -15.00 -9.33 0.58
N LYS A 133 -15.63 -9.67 1.70
CA LYS A 133 -15.43 -8.97 2.98
C LYS A 133 -13.99 -9.04 3.45
N LEU A 134 -13.39 -10.23 3.39
CA LEU A 134 -12.01 -10.46 3.82
C LEU A 134 -11.01 -9.71 2.93
N LYS A 135 -11.19 -9.74 1.60
CA LYS A 135 -10.38 -8.95 0.66
C LYS A 135 -10.47 -7.46 1.00
N HIS A 136 -11.67 -6.95 1.24
CA HIS A 136 -11.85 -5.55 1.60
C HIS A 136 -11.16 -5.18 2.92
N GLU A 137 -11.24 -6.03 3.94
CA GLU A 137 -10.56 -5.80 5.23
C GLU A 137 -9.04 -5.82 5.07
N ILE A 138 -8.49 -6.78 4.32
CA ILE A 138 -7.07 -6.87 4.02
C ILE A 138 -6.60 -5.64 3.25
N ASP A 139 -7.35 -5.19 2.25
CA ASP A 139 -7.03 -3.99 1.48
C ASP A 139 -6.97 -2.75 2.37
N ILE A 140 -7.94 -2.57 3.27
CA ILE A 140 -7.93 -1.44 4.24
C ILE A 140 -6.69 -1.50 5.12
N LYS A 141 -6.38 -2.66 5.71
CA LYS A 141 -5.19 -2.84 6.57
C LYS A 141 -3.90 -2.63 5.79
N PHE A 142 -3.85 -3.04 4.53
CA PHE A 142 -2.70 -2.85 3.66
C PHE A 142 -2.49 -1.38 3.34
N GLN A 143 -3.54 -0.63 2.98
CA GLN A 143 -3.43 0.80 2.73
C GLN A 143 -3.00 1.59 3.97
N ASP A 144 -3.54 1.28 5.15
CA ASP A 144 -3.14 1.93 6.41
C ASP A 144 -1.67 1.63 6.76
N THR A 145 -1.25 0.37 6.67
CA THR A 145 0.16 -0.01 6.91
C THR A 145 1.10 0.63 5.90
N LEU A 146 0.75 0.64 4.61
CA LEU A 146 1.53 1.27 3.55
C LEU A 146 1.70 2.77 3.82
N GLN A 147 0.63 3.45 4.23
CA GLN A 147 0.67 4.87 4.57
C GLN A 147 1.61 5.12 5.77
N ARG A 148 1.48 4.35 6.85
CA ARG A 148 2.33 4.47 8.05
C ARG A 148 3.81 4.22 7.74
N LEU A 149 4.12 3.17 6.98
CA LEU A 149 5.49 2.88 6.56
C LEU A 149 6.04 4.01 5.68
N THR A 150 5.22 4.57 4.79
CA THR A 150 5.62 5.67 3.91
C THR A 150 5.92 6.94 4.71
N ASP A 151 5.08 7.25 5.69
CA ASP A 151 5.28 8.39 6.57
C ASP A 151 6.54 8.23 7.43
N SER A 152 6.79 7.03 7.96
CA SER A 152 8.02 6.71 8.68
C SER A 152 9.26 6.86 7.78
N LEU A 153 9.24 6.30 6.57
CA LEU A 153 10.34 6.42 5.61
C LEU A 153 10.61 7.89 5.27
N ASN A 154 9.57 8.68 5.02
CA ASN A 154 9.71 10.10 4.73
C ASN A 154 10.34 10.85 5.92
N LEU A 155 9.91 10.56 7.14
CA LEU A 155 10.48 11.15 8.35
C LEU A 155 11.97 10.82 8.47
N ASP A 156 12.35 9.55 8.30
CA ASP A 156 13.75 9.11 8.40
C ASP A 156 14.62 9.75 7.32
N ILE A 157 14.13 9.85 6.08
CA ILE A 157 14.81 10.56 4.99
C ILE A 157 15.05 12.03 5.36
N GLN A 158 14.05 12.71 5.92
CA GLN A 158 14.18 14.11 6.33
C GLN A 158 15.19 14.26 7.47
N GLN A 159 15.17 13.37 8.46
CA GLN A 159 16.14 13.36 9.55
C GLN A 159 17.57 13.16 9.04
N LYS A 160 17.78 12.22 8.13
CA LYS A 160 19.10 11.96 7.51
C LYS A 160 19.60 13.17 6.70
N LYS A 161 18.73 13.83 5.94
CA LYS A 161 19.06 15.06 5.20
C LYS A 161 19.40 16.22 6.14
N SER A 162 18.64 16.38 7.22
CA SER A 162 18.90 17.39 8.25
C SER A 162 20.25 17.17 8.92
N LEU A 163 20.57 15.93 9.28
CA LEU A 163 21.86 15.55 9.86
C LEU A 163 23.02 15.81 8.89
N PHE A 164 22.86 15.46 7.61
CA PHE A 164 23.84 15.79 6.57
C PHE A 164 24.10 17.31 6.50
N ALA A 165 23.05 18.12 6.42
CA ALA A 165 23.17 19.57 6.35
C ALA A 165 23.83 20.16 7.60
N LYS A 166 23.49 19.64 8.79
CA LYS A 166 24.10 20.04 10.06
C LYS A 166 25.60 19.74 10.07
N ASN A 167 25.98 18.50 9.75
CA ASN A 167 27.38 18.08 9.74
C ASN A 167 28.21 18.91 8.75
N LEU A 168 27.66 19.19 7.56
CA LEU A 168 28.34 20.00 6.55
C LEU A 168 28.50 21.46 7.01
N ALA A 169 27.50 22.03 7.67
CA ALA A 169 27.57 23.38 8.23
C ALA A 169 28.57 23.47 9.40
N GLU A 170 28.62 22.47 10.27
CA GLU A 170 29.59 22.36 11.36
C GLU A 170 31.01 22.23 10.80
N TYR A 171 31.23 21.40 9.79
CA TYR A 171 32.52 21.25 9.13
C TYR A 171 33.00 22.57 8.50
N ARG A 172 32.11 23.27 7.76
CA ARG A 172 32.43 24.58 7.19
C ARG A 172 32.81 25.60 8.26
N ARG A 173 32.09 25.62 9.39
CA ARG A 173 32.42 26.50 10.52
C ARG A 173 33.77 26.16 11.12
N GLY A 174 34.09 24.86 11.25
CA GLY A 174 35.39 24.38 11.70
C GLY A 174 36.53 24.88 10.80
N LEU A 175 36.43 24.68 9.49
CA LEU A 175 37.40 25.15 8.50
C LEU A 175 37.63 26.67 8.57
N LEU A 176 36.55 27.44 8.67
CA LEU A 176 36.63 28.90 8.81
C LEU A 176 37.32 29.29 10.12
N GLY A 177 36.99 28.62 11.22
CA GLY A 177 37.62 28.85 12.52
C GLY A 177 39.12 28.57 12.51
N GLU A 178 39.54 27.46 11.89
CA GLU A 178 40.96 27.10 11.74
C GLU A 178 41.75 28.16 10.97
N GLN A 179 41.17 28.73 9.91
CA GLN A 179 41.85 29.71 9.06
C GLN A 179 41.61 31.17 9.47
N GLN A 180 40.72 31.43 10.43
CA GLN A 180 40.32 32.79 10.81
C GLN A 180 41.50 33.64 11.25
N VAL A 181 42.40 33.09 12.07
CA VAL A 181 43.57 33.81 12.58
C VAL A 181 44.54 34.14 11.44
N ASN A 182 44.81 33.17 10.55
CA ASN A 182 45.70 33.37 9.40
C ASN A 182 45.14 34.43 8.44
N LEU A 183 43.85 34.34 8.09
CA LEU A 183 43.20 35.30 7.20
C LEU A 183 43.16 36.69 7.82
N SER A 184 42.86 36.81 9.11
CA SER A 184 42.84 38.10 9.82
C SER A 184 44.24 38.72 9.90
N SER A 185 45.27 37.89 10.15
CA SER A 185 46.67 38.32 10.16
C SER A 185 47.12 38.83 8.79
N LEU A 186 46.79 38.13 7.71
CA LEU A 186 47.11 38.56 6.34
C LEU A 186 46.33 39.82 5.94
N GLN A 187 45.08 39.96 6.37
CA GLN A 187 44.31 41.20 6.17
C GLN A 187 44.94 42.38 6.91
N LEU A 188 45.39 42.19 8.16
CA LEU A 188 46.13 43.21 8.89
C LEU A 188 47.42 43.60 8.17
N LYS A 189 48.16 42.61 7.64
CA LYS A 189 49.37 42.84 6.84
C LYS A 189 49.08 43.69 5.59
N LEU A 190 47.95 43.47 4.90
CA LEU A 190 47.54 44.32 3.77
C LEU A 190 47.36 45.78 4.18
N TYR A 191 46.69 46.04 5.32
CA TYR A 191 46.53 47.41 5.82
C TYR A 191 47.87 48.08 6.12
N ILE A 192 48.83 47.36 6.69
CA ILE A 192 50.17 47.89 6.97
C ILE A 192 50.91 48.19 5.65
N ILE A 193 50.85 47.29 4.67
CA ILE A 193 51.45 47.49 3.34
C ILE A 193 50.88 48.74 2.66
N ASP A 194 49.58 48.98 2.79
CA ASP A 194 48.93 50.13 2.16
C ASP A 194 49.42 51.49 2.68
N LEU A 195 49.97 51.53 3.91
CA LEU A 195 50.59 52.70 4.53
C LEU A 195 52.05 52.93 4.12
N SER A 196 52.66 52.04 3.33
CA SER A 196 54.03 52.20 2.85
C SER A 196 54.15 53.29 1.78
N ASN A 197 55.26 54.05 1.82
CA ASN A 197 55.59 55.10 0.85
C ASN A 197 56.36 54.60 -0.37
N ASP A 198 56.94 53.39 -0.32
CA ASP A 198 57.62 52.78 -1.46
C ASP A 198 56.62 52.02 -2.33
N LEU A 199 56.33 52.55 -3.51
CA LEU A 199 55.35 51.99 -4.43
C LEU A 199 55.75 50.61 -4.99
N ALA A 200 57.04 50.42 -5.27
CA ALA A 200 57.53 49.17 -5.86
C ALA A 200 57.44 48.02 -4.84
N GLU A 201 57.93 48.26 -3.63
CA GLU A 201 57.87 47.26 -2.55
C GLU A 201 56.43 47.03 -2.07
N LYS A 202 55.60 48.09 -2.04
CA LYS A 202 54.17 47.99 -1.74
C LYS A 202 53.45 47.02 -2.67
N ASN A 203 53.62 47.17 -3.98
CA ASN A 203 52.96 46.31 -4.96
C ASN A 203 53.43 44.85 -4.80
N ARG A 204 54.74 44.63 -4.67
CA ARG A 204 55.31 43.28 -4.48
C ARG A 204 54.73 42.57 -3.25
N LEU A 205 54.74 43.23 -2.09
CA LEU A 205 54.23 42.65 -0.84
C LEU A 205 52.71 42.44 -0.86
N ARG A 206 51.98 43.36 -1.51
CA ARG A 206 50.54 43.24 -1.69
C ARG A 206 50.18 42.01 -2.52
N ASP A 207 50.83 41.82 -3.66
CA ASP A 207 50.58 40.67 -4.55
C ASP A 207 50.89 39.35 -3.86
N GLN A 208 52.01 39.27 -3.13
CA GLN A 208 52.36 38.09 -2.32
C GLN A 208 51.31 37.80 -1.25
N THR A 209 50.82 38.83 -0.55
CA THR A 209 49.84 38.67 0.52
C THR A 209 48.46 38.26 -0.03
N LEU A 210 48.05 38.82 -1.17
CA LEU A 210 46.82 38.44 -1.87
C LEU A 210 46.90 37.00 -2.39
N LEU A 211 48.06 36.57 -2.89
CA LEU A 211 48.29 35.18 -3.31
C LEU A 211 48.10 34.21 -2.14
N LEU A 212 48.68 34.51 -0.97
CA LEU A 212 48.52 33.68 0.24
C LEU A 212 47.06 33.60 0.69
N ILE A 213 46.33 34.71 0.67
CA ILE A 213 44.88 34.72 0.98
C ILE A 213 44.11 33.84 -0.02
N SER A 214 44.46 33.93 -1.31
CA SER A 214 43.84 33.11 -2.36
C SER A 214 44.12 31.62 -2.15
N GLN A 215 45.36 31.25 -1.81
CA GLN A 215 45.75 29.87 -1.53
C GLN A 215 44.99 29.29 -0.34
N ILE A 216 44.92 30.02 0.79
CA ILE A 216 44.16 29.58 1.96
C ILE A 216 42.67 29.35 1.61
N ARG A 217 42.08 30.26 0.83
CA ARG A 217 40.67 30.12 0.39
C ARG A 217 40.47 28.91 -0.51
N GLN A 218 41.40 28.68 -1.45
CA GLN A 218 41.36 27.52 -2.33
C GLN A 218 41.51 26.21 -1.54
N ASP A 219 42.44 26.16 -0.58
CA ASP A 219 42.63 24.98 0.26
C ASP A 219 41.39 24.68 1.12
N MET A 220 40.75 25.71 1.69
CA MET A 220 39.47 25.53 2.39
C MET A 220 38.38 24.98 1.48
N GLU A 221 38.28 25.50 0.26
CA GLU A 221 37.28 25.05 -0.72
C GLU A 221 37.51 23.59 -1.11
N ILE A 222 38.76 23.20 -1.39
CA ILE A 222 39.12 21.81 -1.70
C ILE A 222 38.74 20.88 -0.56
N LYS A 223 39.05 21.24 0.69
CA LYS A 223 38.69 20.45 1.87
C LYS A 223 37.17 20.35 2.05
N TYR A 224 36.46 21.47 1.88
CA TYR A 224 35.00 21.51 1.96
C TYR A 224 34.33 20.60 0.93
N VAL A 225 34.72 20.72 -0.34
CA VAL A 225 34.19 19.89 -1.42
C VAL A 225 34.49 18.40 -1.20
N ALA A 226 35.68 18.06 -0.72
CA ALA A 226 36.04 16.68 -0.41
C ALA A 226 35.17 16.07 0.69
N GLU A 227 34.93 16.80 1.79
CA GLU A 227 34.07 16.33 2.87
C GLU A 227 32.59 16.30 2.45
N GLU A 228 32.13 17.26 1.65
CA GLU A 228 30.78 17.23 1.07
C GLU A 228 30.54 15.96 0.24
N GLN A 229 31.48 15.61 -0.65
CA GLN A 229 31.39 14.40 -1.46
C GLN A 229 31.33 13.14 -0.61
N LYS A 230 32.16 13.06 0.43
CA LYS A 230 32.18 11.94 1.39
C LYS A 230 30.85 11.81 2.14
N LEU A 231 30.34 12.90 2.69
CA LEU A 231 29.06 12.93 3.41
C LEU A 231 27.89 12.62 2.48
N ARG A 232 27.93 13.06 1.21
CA ARG A 232 26.91 12.75 0.20
C ARG A 232 26.91 11.27 -0.15
N ALA A 233 28.08 10.67 -0.35
CA ALA A 233 28.20 9.23 -0.58
C ALA A 233 27.71 8.39 0.61
N GLN A 234 27.88 8.89 1.83
CA GLN A 234 27.29 8.27 3.03
C GLN A 234 25.77 8.40 3.03
N LEU A 235 25.23 9.60 2.78
CA LEU A 235 23.78 9.82 2.71
C LEU A 235 23.13 8.92 1.65
N ASP A 236 23.72 8.80 0.46
CA ASP A 236 23.20 7.93 -0.60
C ASP A 236 23.17 6.46 -0.20
N ARG A 237 24.18 5.98 0.54
CA ARG A 237 24.19 4.61 1.09
C ARG A 237 23.09 4.41 2.13
N ASP A 238 22.96 5.34 3.07
CA ASP A 238 21.91 5.31 4.09
C ASP A 238 20.51 5.31 3.46
N LEU A 239 20.27 6.17 2.45
CA LEU A 239 18.99 6.25 1.75
C LEU A 239 18.66 4.96 0.98
N LYS A 240 19.66 4.32 0.37
CA LYS A 240 19.47 3.02 -0.28
C LYS A 240 19.11 1.94 0.73
N GLN A 241 19.79 1.91 1.88
CA GLN A 241 19.50 0.95 2.94
C GLN A 241 18.08 1.13 3.50
N LEU A 242 17.65 2.37 3.75
CA LEU A 242 16.30 2.67 4.23
C LEU A 242 15.22 2.22 3.24
N ARG A 243 15.41 2.49 1.94
CA ARG A 243 14.48 2.03 0.90
C ARG A 243 14.39 0.50 0.85
N LYS A 244 15.54 -0.17 0.93
CA LYS A 244 15.56 -1.64 0.97
C LYS A 244 14.80 -2.18 2.18
N GLN A 245 15.03 -1.63 3.37
CA GLN A 245 14.31 -2.04 4.58
C GLN A 245 12.80 -1.81 4.46
N PHE A 246 12.38 -0.70 3.86
CA PHE A 246 10.98 -0.43 3.56
C PHE A 246 10.40 -1.48 2.62
N ASP A 247 11.09 -1.80 1.52
CA ASP A 247 10.65 -2.80 0.55
C ASP A 247 10.56 -4.21 1.19
N ASP A 248 11.56 -4.59 1.99
CA ASP A 248 11.61 -5.87 2.71
C ASP A 248 10.43 -5.99 3.70
N ASN A 249 10.14 -4.92 4.46
CA ASN A 249 9.02 -4.88 5.39
C ASN A 249 7.67 -4.96 4.66
N LEU A 250 7.54 -4.26 3.52
CA LEU A 250 6.30 -4.27 2.74
C LEU A 250 6.03 -5.65 2.12
N ASN A 251 7.07 -6.30 1.60
CA ASN A 251 6.97 -7.66 1.07
C ASN A 251 6.60 -8.66 2.17
N THR A 252 7.25 -8.58 3.33
CA THR A 252 6.93 -9.44 4.48
C THR A 252 5.46 -9.29 4.88
N PHE A 253 4.99 -8.05 5.02
CA PHE A 253 3.59 -7.78 5.36
C PHE A 253 2.62 -8.32 4.29
N LYS A 254 2.96 -8.20 3.00
CA LYS A 254 2.15 -8.73 1.91
C LYS A 254 2.03 -10.26 2.00
N ASP A 255 3.14 -10.95 2.25
CA ASP A 255 3.17 -12.41 2.38
C ASP A 255 2.33 -12.87 3.59
N GLU A 256 2.41 -12.14 4.72
CA GLU A 256 1.59 -12.38 5.91
C GLU A 256 0.09 -12.22 5.61
N GLN A 257 -0.30 -11.15 4.88
CA GLN A 257 -1.71 -10.95 4.50
C GLN A 257 -2.21 -12.03 3.53
N GLU A 258 -1.37 -12.49 2.60
CA GLU A 258 -1.74 -13.57 1.67
C GLU A 258 -1.88 -14.91 2.39
N GLN A 259 -1.01 -15.20 3.35
CA GLN A 259 -1.13 -16.37 4.21
C GLN A 259 -2.41 -16.29 5.06
N TYR A 260 -2.66 -15.17 5.71
CA TYR A 260 -3.88 -14.95 6.50
C TYR A 260 -5.14 -15.15 5.65
N TYR A 261 -5.18 -14.59 4.44
CA TYR A 261 -6.28 -14.79 3.50
C TYR A 261 -6.55 -16.28 3.24
N ARG A 262 -5.50 -17.03 2.87
CA ARG A 262 -5.61 -18.47 2.58
C ARG A 262 -6.12 -19.26 3.79
N GLU A 263 -5.58 -18.99 4.97
CA GLU A 263 -5.98 -19.68 6.20
C GLU A 263 -7.45 -19.46 6.54
N GLN A 264 -7.93 -18.21 6.45
CA GLN A 264 -9.32 -17.87 6.76
C GLN A 264 -10.30 -18.49 5.75
N VAL A 265 -10.00 -18.40 4.45
CA VAL A 265 -10.86 -18.99 3.41
C VAL A 265 -10.91 -20.51 3.52
N ASN A 266 -9.76 -21.15 3.75
CA ASN A 266 -9.71 -22.61 3.90
C ASN A 266 -10.45 -23.09 5.16
N ALA A 267 -10.33 -22.35 6.27
CA ALA A 267 -11.06 -22.64 7.49
C ALA A 267 -12.58 -22.55 7.28
N LEU A 268 -13.05 -21.52 6.58
CA LEU A 268 -14.47 -21.38 6.24
C LEU A 268 -14.93 -22.51 5.31
N LYS A 269 -14.21 -22.78 4.22
CA LYS A 269 -14.56 -23.84 3.26
C LYS A 269 -14.70 -25.18 3.97
N LYS A 270 -13.73 -25.55 4.80
CA LYS A 270 -13.78 -26.79 5.56
C LYS A 270 -15.01 -26.86 6.47
N ARG A 271 -15.30 -25.79 7.23
CA ARG A 271 -16.50 -25.73 8.09
C ARG A 271 -17.79 -25.94 7.28
N LEU A 272 -17.91 -25.25 6.14
CA LEU A 272 -19.08 -25.33 5.28
C LEU A 272 -19.21 -26.70 4.58
N GLU A 273 -18.10 -27.31 4.18
CA GLU A 273 -18.07 -28.68 3.65
C GLU A 273 -18.53 -29.70 4.69
N ASP A 274 -18.06 -29.58 5.94
CA ASP A 274 -18.49 -30.44 7.05
C ASP A 274 -20.00 -30.28 7.33
N GLU A 275 -20.51 -29.05 7.38
CA GLU A 275 -21.94 -28.73 7.55
C GLU A 275 -22.79 -29.26 6.37
N TYR A 276 -22.30 -29.13 5.13
CA TYR A 276 -22.96 -29.68 3.94
C TYR A 276 -23.04 -31.20 4.02
N LEU A 277 -21.95 -31.87 4.40
CA LEU A 277 -21.89 -33.33 4.45
C LEU A 277 -22.85 -33.88 5.51
N GLU A 278 -22.87 -33.27 6.70
CA GLU A 278 -23.79 -33.64 7.77
C GLU A 278 -25.25 -33.51 7.30
N TRP A 279 -25.60 -32.36 6.71
CA TRP A 279 -26.92 -32.13 6.14
C TRP A 279 -27.27 -33.15 5.05
N TYR A 280 -26.34 -33.43 4.12
CA TYR A 280 -26.57 -34.33 2.99
C TYR A 280 -26.85 -35.76 3.48
N VAL A 281 -26.06 -36.27 4.42
CA VAL A 281 -26.24 -37.62 4.98
C VAL A 281 -27.57 -37.74 5.71
N GLN A 282 -27.93 -36.75 6.53
CA GLN A 282 -29.22 -36.74 7.21
C GLN A 282 -30.38 -36.74 6.20
N ARG A 283 -30.31 -35.85 5.20
CA ARG A 283 -31.38 -35.67 4.23
C ARG A 283 -31.54 -36.86 3.29
N GLU A 284 -30.44 -37.46 2.86
CA GLU A 284 -30.46 -38.71 2.11
C GLU A 284 -31.11 -39.83 2.91
N GLY A 285 -30.82 -39.94 4.21
CA GLY A 285 -31.48 -40.89 5.11
C GLY A 285 -33.00 -40.68 5.21
N GLU A 286 -33.46 -39.43 5.26
CA GLU A 286 -34.89 -39.09 5.23
C GLU A 286 -35.56 -39.46 3.90
N VAL A 287 -34.89 -39.17 2.78
CA VAL A 287 -35.35 -39.53 1.43
C VAL A 287 -35.49 -41.03 1.27
N GLN A 288 -34.49 -41.81 1.70
CA GLN A 288 -34.53 -43.27 1.64
C GLN A 288 -35.66 -43.85 2.50
N LYS A 289 -35.90 -43.30 3.70
CA LYS A 289 -37.06 -43.69 4.53
C LYS A 289 -38.39 -43.38 3.82
N ALA A 290 -38.49 -42.20 3.21
CA ALA A 290 -39.68 -41.77 2.50
C ALA A 290 -39.97 -42.66 1.27
N ILE A 291 -38.93 -43.07 0.53
CA ILE A 291 -39.04 -44.01 -0.59
C ILE A 291 -39.53 -45.38 -0.07
N LYS A 292 -38.87 -45.94 0.94
CA LYS A 292 -39.24 -47.24 1.52
C LYS A 292 -40.69 -47.32 2.00
N LEU A 293 -41.23 -46.24 2.59
CA LEU A 293 -42.63 -46.19 3.03
C LEU A 293 -43.63 -46.32 1.88
N ARG A 294 -43.23 -45.96 0.65
CA ARG A 294 -44.08 -46.03 -0.56
C ARG A 294 -43.91 -47.35 -1.31
N GLU A 295 -42.81 -48.07 -1.07
CA GLU A 295 -42.54 -49.40 -1.61
C GLU A 295 -43.19 -50.54 -0.81
N VAL A 296 -43.77 -50.25 0.38
CA VAL A 296 -44.47 -51.28 1.18
C VAL A 296 -45.66 -51.81 0.36
N PRO A 297 -45.74 -53.14 0.13
CA PRO A 297 -46.74 -53.70 -0.76
C PRO A 297 -48.15 -53.42 -0.25
N THR A 298 -49.03 -53.02 -1.17
CA THR A 298 -50.48 -53.15 -0.99
C THR A 298 -50.76 -54.58 -0.56
N PHE A 299 -51.27 -54.76 0.66
CA PHE A 299 -51.73 -56.05 1.14
C PHE A 299 -52.68 -56.65 0.09
N ASP A 300 -52.37 -57.86 -0.34
CA ASP A 300 -53.24 -58.68 -1.17
C ASP A 300 -54.48 -59.01 -0.32
N TYR A 301 -55.52 -58.20 -0.45
CA TYR A 301 -56.85 -58.50 0.09
C TYR A 301 -57.57 -59.47 -0.85
N SER A 302 -56.97 -60.64 -1.07
CA SER A 302 -57.70 -61.79 -1.61
C SER A 302 -58.39 -62.51 -0.44
N PHE A 303 -59.60 -62.03 -0.10
CA PHE A 303 -60.58 -62.76 0.71
C PHE A 303 -61.47 -63.62 -0.18
#